data_AF-A0AA35WIC1-F1
#
_entry.id   AF-A0AA35WIC1-F1
#
_cell.length_a   1.000
_cell.length_b   1.000
_cell.length_c   1.000
_cell.angle_alpha   90.00
_cell.angle_beta   90.00
_cell.angle_gamma   90.00
#
_symmetry.space_group_name_H-M   'P 1'
#
loop_
_entity.id
_entity.type
_entity.pdbx_description
1 polymer ?
#
loop_
_entity_poly.entity_id
_entity_poly.type
_entity_poly.pdbx_seq_one_letter_code
_entity_poly.pdbx_strand_id
1 'polypeptide(L)'
;APLCFANKSTKIVLAGDKQQVGPQLLVLGDQPRKEGFSISLLERLENEYNNFGISADSYIARLETNFRCHPDILHLAGKLFYNCSLKSDVKPESTHPDAPFPLVFICSDIIHPHPSENPINELEAKIVVEQLKKFGSGWPQDCWGAKLDPSQICLMSPSRTQLNKIDETLVRDEMMVSKVLQKVERCPSYNV
;
A
#
# COMPACT_ATOMS: atom_id res chain seq x y z
N ALA A 1 -21.57 14.91 -15.34
CA ALA A 1 -21.08 14.47 -14.01
C ALA A 1 -22.27 14.36 -13.06
N PRO A 2 -22.38 13.34 -12.20
CA PRO A 2 -23.57 13.11 -11.36
C PRO A 2 -24.02 14.33 -10.54
N LEU A 3 -23.09 15.20 -10.14
CA LEU A 3 -23.34 16.44 -9.42
C LEU A 3 -24.23 17.45 -10.16
N CYS A 4 -24.29 17.42 -11.50
CA CYS A 4 -25.11 18.35 -12.27
C CYS A 4 -26.62 18.09 -12.13
N PHE A 5 -27.01 16.94 -11.57
CA PHE A 5 -28.40 16.59 -11.28
C PHE A 5 -28.80 16.87 -9.83
N ALA A 6 -27.88 17.41 -9.02
CA ALA A 6 -28.16 17.72 -7.63
C ALA A 6 -29.15 18.89 -7.51
N ASN A 7 -30.09 18.76 -6.58
CA ASN A 7 -31.05 19.79 -6.21
C ASN A 7 -31.04 19.99 -4.68
N LYS A 8 -31.95 20.83 -4.15
CA LYS A 8 -32.00 21.18 -2.73
C LYS A 8 -32.24 19.99 -1.78
N SER A 9 -32.83 18.90 -2.24
CA SER A 9 -33.05 17.69 -1.45
C SER A 9 -31.96 16.63 -1.63
N THR A 10 -31.03 16.82 -2.57
CA THR A 10 -29.91 15.90 -2.78
C THR A 10 -28.94 15.95 -1.59
N LYS A 11 -28.59 14.77 -1.08
CA LYS A 11 -27.53 14.58 -0.10
C LYS A 11 -26.36 13.87 -0.79
N ILE A 12 -25.16 14.40 -0.64
CA ILE A 12 -23.95 13.87 -1.26
C ILE A 12 -23.03 13.41 -0.13
N VAL A 13 -22.56 12.18 -0.23
CA VAL A 13 -21.52 11.64 0.64
C VAL A 13 -20.30 11.38 -0.22
N LEU A 14 -19.17 11.97 0.16
CA LEU A 14 -17.87 11.69 -0.42
C LEU A 14 -17.08 10.87 0.58
N ALA A 15 -16.57 9.73 0.14
CA ALA A 15 -15.71 8.87 0.95
C ALA A 15 -14.36 8.72 0.25
N GLY A 16 -13.29 8.76 1.04
CA GLY A 16 -11.92 8.65 0.56
C GLY A 16 -10.95 9.01 1.68
N ASP A 17 -9.67 9.00 1.35
CA ASP A 17 -8.59 9.28 2.28
C ASP A 17 -7.52 10.12 1.58
N LYS A 18 -7.31 11.35 2.04
CA LYS A 18 -6.33 12.27 1.45
C LYS A 18 -4.88 11.85 1.67
N GLN A 19 -4.61 10.95 2.62
CA GLN A 19 -3.27 10.43 2.89
C GLN A 19 -2.92 9.23 1.99
N GLN A 20 -3.86 8.76 1.17
CA GLN A 20 -3.64 7.67 0.22
C GLN A 20 -3.44 8.21 -1.21
N VAL A 21 -3.42 7.31 -2.19
CA VAL A 21 -3.22 7.66 -3.60
C VAL A 21 -4.33 8.59 -4.09
N GLY A 22 -3.92 9.80 -4.49
CA GLY A 22 -4.81 10.83 -5.02
C GLY A 22 -4.65 11.08 -6.53
N PRO A 23 -5.38 12.07 -7.08
CA PRO A 23 -5.31 12.46 -8.49
C PRO A 23 -3.90 12.87 -8.96
N GLN A 24 -3.02 13.25 -8.03
CA GLN A 24 -1.65 13.65 -8.32
C GLN A 24 -0.86 12.63 -9.15
N LEU A 25 -1.14 11.32 -9.03
CA LEU A 25 -0.48 10.30 -9.86
C LEU A 25 -0.91 10.35 -11.33
N LEU A 26 -2.10 10.87 -11.62
CA LEU A 26 -2.69 10.90 -12.97
C LEU A 26 -2.54 12.26 -13.65
N VAL A 27 -2.33 13.32 -12.88
CA VAL A 27 -2.16 14.68 -13.41
C VAL A 27 -0.70 14.91 -13.77
N LEU A 28 -0.40 14.59 -15.04
CA LEU A 28 0.92 14.75 -15.63
C LEU A 28 1.12 16.20 -16.12
N GLY A 29 2.24 16.81 -15.72
CA GLY A 29 2.62 18.17 -16.12
C GLY A 29 2.41 19.24 -15.04
N ASP A 30 3.26 20.27 -15.04
CA ASP A 30 3.28 21.29 -14.00
C ASP A 30 2.10 22.25 -14.06
N GLN A 31 1.68 22.62 -15.27
CA GLN A 31 0.59 23.56 -15.47
C GLN A 31 -0.74 23.06 -14.86
N PRO A 32 -1.26 21.87 -15.18
CA PRO A 32 -2.51 21.39 -14.58
C PRO A 32 -2.39 21.18 -13.06
N ARG A 33 -1.20 20.85 -12.54
CA ARG A 33 -0.98 20.79 -11.09
C ARG A 33 -1.08 22.17 -10.43
N LYS A 34 -0.45 23.20 -11.04
CA LYS A 34 -0.55 24.60 -10.57
C LYS A 34 -1.98 25.13 -10.64
N GLU A 35 -2.76 24.66 -11.61
CA GLU A 35 -4.20 24.97 -11.73
C GLU A 35 -5.08 24.12 -10.78
N GLY A 36 -4.50 23.25 -9.95
CA GLY A 36 -5.20 22.52 -8.90
C GLY A 36 -5.86 21.21 -9.33
N PHE A 37 -5.60 20.70 -10.54
CA PHE A 37 -6.20 19.45 -11.03
C PHE A 37 -5.74 18.22 -10.24
N SER A 38 -4.58 18.30 -9.57
CA SER A 38 -4.07 17.22 -8.71
C SER A 38 -4.76 17.13 -7.35
N ILE A 39 -5.63 18.09 -7.00
CA ILE A 39 -6.32 18.14 -5.71
C ILE A 39 -7.72 17.56 -5.87
N SER A 40 -8.04 16.53 -5.09
CA SER A 40 -9.36 15.90 -5.17
C SER A 40 -10.47 16.83 -4.70
N LEU A 41 -11.71 16.55 -5.11
CA LEU A 41 -12.88 17.27 -4.58
C LEU A 41 -13.01 17.11 -3.06
N LEU A 42 -12.67 15.92 -2.53
CA LEU A 42 -12.69 15.64 -1.09
C LEU A 42 -11.74 16.58 -0.34
N GLU A 43 -10.49 16.70 -0.79
CA GLU A 43 -9.49 17.59 -0.18
C GLU A 43 -9.91 19.06 -0.25
N ARG A 44 -10.46 19.51 -1.39
CA ARG A 44 -10.96 20.89 -1.53
C ARG A 44 -12.08 21.17 -0.52
N LEU A 45 -13.06 20.28 -0.42
CA LEU A 45 -14.16 20.46 0.52
C LEU A 45 -13.71 20.36 1.98
N GLU A 46 -12.82 19.44 2.31
CA GLU A 46 -12.27 19.34 3.66
C GLU A 46 -11.56 20.66 4.06
N ASN A 47 -10.74 21.23 3.17
CA ASN A 47 -10.09 22.53 3.41
C ASN A 47 -11.10 23.66 3.58
N GLU A 48 -12.11 23.74 2.72
CA GLU A 48 -13.18 24.74 2.85
C GLU A 48 -13.94 24.60 4.17
N TYR A 49 -14.35 23.38 4.54
CA TYR A 49 -15.04 23.13 5.81
C TYR A 49 -14.17 23.50 7.00
N ASN A 50 -12.90 23.12 7.02
CA ASN A 50 -11.97 23.50 8.10
C ASN A 50 -11.86 25.03 8.25
N ASN A 51 -11.93 25.80 7.16
CA ASN A 51 -11.91 27.26 7.20
C ASN A 51 -13.18 27.87 7.83
N PHE A 52 -14.32 27.16 7.82
CA PHE A 52 -15.56 27.58 8.49
C PHE A 52 -15.56 27.37 10.01
N GLY A 53 -14.49 26.83 10.60
CA GLY A 53 -14.34 26.66 12.06
C GLY A 53 -15.13 25.48 12.62
N ILE A 54 -15.54 25.56 13.90
CA ILE A 54 -16.13 24.46 14.71
C ILE A 54 -17.37 23.79 14.05
N SER A 55 -18.03 24.46 13.10
CA SER A 55 -19.12 23.90 12.29
C SER A 55 -18.67 22.72 11.40
N ALA A 56 -17.39 22.65 11.04
CA ALA A 56 -16.79 21.65 10.15
C ALA A 56 -16.93 20.21 10.64
N ASP A 57 -16.86 20.00 11.95
CA ASP A 57 -16.89 18.65 12.56
C ASP A 57 -18.23 17.93 12.32
N SER A 58 -19.29 18.68 12.02
CA SER A 58 -20.59 18.09 11.66
C SER A 58 -20.64 17.55 10.21
N TYR A 59 -19.70 17.96 9.35
CA TYR A 59 -19.66 17.59 7.93
C TYR A 59 -18.55 16.59 7.58
N ILE A 60 -17.53 16.46 8.44
CA ILE A 60 -16.39 15.55 8.23
C ILE A 60 -16.45 14.43 9.27
N ALA A 61 -16.71 13.21 8.81
CA ALA A 61 -16.62 12.02 9.64
C ALA A 61 -15.28 11.29 9.39
N ARG A 62 -14.50 11.05 10.45
CA ARG A 62 -13.27 10.24 10.40
C ARG A 62 -13.52 8.87 11.04
N LEU A 63 -13.08 7.82 10.35
CA LEU A 63 -13.13 6.45 10.85
C LEU A 63 -11.73 6.06 11.33
N GLU A 64 -11.54 6.04 12.65
CA GLU A 64 -10.21 5.88 13.24
C GLU A 64 -9.90 4.43 13.66
N THR A 65 -10.90 3.56 13.72
CA THR A 65 -10.71 2.15 14.09
C THR A 65 -10.33 1.31 12.87
N ASN A 66 -9.14 0.73 12.89
CA ASN A 66 -8.64 -0.21 11.90
C ASN A 66 -8.90 -1.65 12.36
N PHE A 67 -9.53 -2.42 11.48
CA PHE A 67 -9.90 -3.83 11.71
C PHE A 67 -9.06 -4.80 10.87
N ARG A 68 -7.98 -4.33 10.23
CA ARG A 68 -7.22 -5.11 9.24
C ARG A 68 -5.84 -5.51 9.74
N CYS A 69 -5.02 -4.54 10.15
CA CYS A 69 -3.60 -4.80 10.37
C CYS A 69 -3.23 -4.94 11.85
N HIS A 70 -2.16 -5.72 12.07
CA HIS A 70 -1.52 -5.87 13.37
C HIS A 70 -1.18 -4.48 13.97
N PRO A 71 -1.38 -4.26 15.30
CA PRO A 71 -1.12 -2.97 15.94
C PRO A 71 0.25 -2.36 15.63
N ASP A 72 1.32 -3.15 15.62
CA ASP A 72 2.67 -2.67 15.29
C ASP A 72 2.82 -2.17 13.84
N ILE A 73 2.13 -2.81 12.88
CA ILE A 73 2.09 -2.33 11.49
C ILE A 73 1.31 -1.01 11.42
N LEU A 74 0.15 -0.94 12.10
CA LEU A 74 -0.68 0.26 12.15
C LEU A 74 0.05 1.44 12.79
N HIS A 75 0.85 1.18 13.83
CA HIS A 75 1.52 2.20 14.61
C HIS A 75 2.40 3.11 13.75
N LEU A 76 3.21 2.53 12.87
CA LEU A 76 4.08 3.30 11.99
C LEU A 76 3.28 4.19 11.03
N ALA A 77 2.28 3.62 10.34
CA ALA A 77 1.43 4.38 9.43
C ALA A 77 0.65 5.49 10.16
N GLY A 78 0.09 5.18 11.33
CA GLY A 78 -0.63 6.13 12.19
C GLY A 78 0.24 7.31 12.60
N LYS A 79 1.50 7.05 12.98
CA LYS A 79 2.46 8.09 13.36
C LYS A 79 2.87 8.97 12.18
N LEU A 80 3.12 8.39 11.02
CA LEU A 80 3.63 9.13 9.86
C LEU A 80 2.56 9.96 9.14
N PHE A 81 1.33 9.45 9.04
CA PHE A 81 0.32 10.03 8.15
C PHE A 81 -0.95 10.52 8.86
N TYR A 82 -1.22 10.04 10.08
CA TYR A 82 -2.52 10.26 10.75
C TYR A 82 -2.40 10.81 12.17
N ASN A 83 -1.27 11.43 12.54
CA ASN A 83 -1.05 12.04 13.86
C ASN A 83 -1.43 11.11 15.03
N CYS A 84 -1.15 9.82 14.90
CA CYS A 84 -1.46 8.78 15.90
C CYS A 84 -2.97 8.64 16.24
N SER A 85 -3.88 9.10 15.37
CA SER A 85 -5.34 8.99 15.58
C SER A 85 -5.88 7.56 15.39
N LEU A 86 -5.21 6.75 14.56
CA LEU A 86 -5.65 5.40 14.23
C LEU A 86 -5.53 4.45 15.43
N LYS A 87 -6.59 3.68 15.68
CA LYS A 87 -6.71 2.65 16.72
C LYS A 87 -6.81 1.28 16.07
N SER A 88 -6.15 0.27 16.61
CA SER A 88 -6.35 -1.12 16.15
C SER A 88 -7.40 -1.81 17.01
N ASP A 89 -8.31 -2.53 16.38
CA ASP A 89 -9.20 -3.50 17.02
C ASP A 89 -8.82 -4.96 16.68
N VAL A 90 -7.60 -5.14 16.15
CA VAL A 90 -7.05 -6.45 15.81
C VAL A 90 -6.27 -6.97 17.00
N LYS A 91 -6.57 -8.20 17.43
CA LYS A 91 -5.75 -8.90 18.42
C LYS A 91 -4.42 -9.31 17.79
N PRO A 92 -3.26 -8.98 18.40
CA PRO A 92 -1.97 -9.47 17.94
C PRO A 92 -1.98 -10.99 17.80
N GLU A 93 -1.77 -11.48 16.59
CA GLU A 93 -1.48 -12.89 16.34
C GLU A 93 0.00 -13.18 16.64
N SER A 94 0.32 -14.44 16.88
CA SER A 94 1.72 -14.85 17.01
C SER A 94 2.48 -14.57 15.72
N THR A 95 3.73 -14.14 15.86
CA THR A 95 4.62 -13.90 14.73
C THR A 95 5.28 -15.21 14.25
N HIS A 96 5.87 -15.17 13.05
CA HIS A 96 6.60 -16.31 12.53
C HIS A 96 7.89 -16.54 13.34
N PRO A 97 8.33 -17.79 13.62
CA PRO A 97 9.52 -18.08 14.42
C PRO A 97 10.78 -17.33 13.99
N ASP A 98 11.02 -17.24 12.68
CA ASP A 98 12.16 -16.51 12.10
C ASP A 98 11.93 -15.00 11.89
N ALA A 99 10.77 -14.46 12.27
CA ALA A 99 10.42 -13.05 12.14
C ALA A 99 9.72 -12.59 13.43
N PRO A 100 10.48 -12.16 14.47
CA PRO A 100 9.91 -11.79 15.77
C PRO A 100 8.97 -10.58 15.70
N PHE A 101 8.98 -9.83 14.61
CA PHE A 101 8.12 -8.68 14.36
C PHE A 101 7.26 -8.91 13.12
N PRO A 102 6.03 -8.36 13.08
CA PRO A 102 5.12 -8.48 11.93
C PRO A 102 5.59 -7.68 10.70
N LEU A 103 6.66 -6.90 10.85
CA LEU A 103 7.34 -6.20 9.77
C LEU A 103 8.85 -6.50 9.86
N VAL A 104 9.42 -7.02 8.77
CA VAL A 104 10.85 -7.29 8.65
C VAL A 104 11.37 -6.59 7.40
N PHE A 105 12.41 -5.77 7.58
CA PHE A 105 13.14 -5.18 6.46
C PHE A 105 14.31 -6.07 6.09
N ILE A 106 14.37 -6.44 4.81
CA ILE A 106 15.41 -7.31 4.27
C ILE A 106 16.26 -6.47 3.34
N CYS A 107 17.50 -6.24 3.75
CA CYS A 107 18.45 -5.45 2.98
C CYS A 107 19.10 -6.35 1.93
N SER A 108 19.07 -5.94 0.67
CA SER A 108 19.95 -6.48 -0.36
C SER A 108 21.24 -5.65 -0.37
N ASP A 109 22.37 -6.25 0.00
CA ASP A 109 23.67 -5.56 -0.08
C ASP A 109 24.06 -5.35 -1.55
N ILE A 110 24.25 -4.09 -1.95
CA ILE A 110 24.71 -3.72 -3.29
C ILE A 110 26.01 -2.95 -3.15
N ILE A 111 27.09 -3.70 -2.94
CA ILE A 111 28.44 -3.16 -3.09
C ILE A 111 28.71 -3.07 -4.61
N HIS A 112 28.37 -1.91 -5.19
CA HIS A 112 28.63 -1.45 -6.58
C HIS A 112 27.69 -1.93 -7.70
N PRO A 113 26.71 -1.11 -8.14
CA PRO A 113 26.04 -1.32 -9.42
C PRO A 113 26.83 -0.67 -10.57
N HIS A 114 27.22 -1.46 -11.57
CA HIS A 114 27.52 -0.93 -12.91
C HIS A 114 26.21 -0.41 -13.55
N PRO A 115 26.26 0.62 -14.43
CA PRO A 115 25.07 1.37 -14.87
C PRO A 115 24.18 0.63 -15.86
N SER A 116 24.49 -0.61 -16.25
CA SER A 116 23.59 -1.41 -17.09
C SER A 116 22.51 -2.03 -16.20
N GLU A 117 21.31 -1.47 -16.24
CA GLU A 117 20.12 -2.01 -15.58
C GLU A 117 19.93 -3.52 -15.86
N ASN A 118 20.26 -4.38 -14.90
CA ASN A 118 19.71 -5.73 -14.70
C ASN A 118 20.18 -6.50 -13.44
N PRO A 119 21.28 -6.18 -12.71
CA PRO A 119 21.70 -7.07 -11.62
C PRO A 119 20.87 -6.91 -10.34
N ILE A 120 20.35 -5.71 -10.06
CA ILE A 120 19.60 -5.43 -8.81
C ILE A 120 18.24 -6.14 -8.84
N ASN A 121 17.49 -5.98 -9.93
CA ASN A 121 16.18 -6.61 -10.09
C ASN A 121 16.27 -8.13 -9.94
N GLU A 122 17.32 -8.74 -10.51
CA GLU A 122 17.57 -10.18 -10.40
C GLU A 122 17.97 -10.61 -9.00
N LEU A 123 18.82 -9.84 -8.31
CA LEU A 123 19.21 -10.10 -6.93
C LEU A 123 18.00 -10.01 -5.99
N GLU A 124 17.25 -8.91 -6.06
CA GLU A 124 16.05 -8.71 -5.25
C GLU A 124 14.99 -9.78 -5.54
N ALA A 125 14.80 -10.17 -6.80
CA ALA A 125 13.85 -11.23 -7.15
C ALA A 125 14.24 -12.56 -6.50
N LYS A 126 15.53 -12.92 -6.51
CA LYS A 126 16.04 -14.12 -5.80
C LYS A 126 15.80 -14.01 -4.30
N ILE A 127 16.14 -12.88 -3.69
CA ILE A 127 15.91 -12.65 -2.26
C ILE A 127 14.43 -12.83 -1.93
N VAL A 128 13.50 -12.22 -2.69
CA VAL A 128 12.06 -12.38 -2.46
C VAL A 128 11.65 -13.85 -2.49
N VAL A 129 12.09 -14.62 -3.49
CA VAL A 129 11.77 -16.04 -3.61
C VAL A 129 12.37 -16.85 -2.46
N GLU A 130 13.61 -16.58 -2.06
CA GLU A 130 14.25 -17.22 -0.90
C GLU A 130 13.49 -16.95 0.41
N GLN A 131 12.98 -15.73 0.60
CA GLN A 131 12.18 -15.39 1.79
C GLN A 131 10.81 -16.06 1.77
N LEU A 132 10.16 -16.15 0.60
CA LEU A 132 8.92 -16.93 0.46
C LEU A 132 9.15 -18.41 0.82
N LYS A 133 10.27 -19.00 0.40
CA LYS A 133 10.65 -20.37 0.77
C LYS A 133 10.87 -20.51 2.27
N LYS A 134 11.64 -19.59 2.85
CA LYS A 134 11.97 -19.58 4.28
C LYS A 134 10.71 -19.48 5.14
N PHE A 135 9.83 -18.52 4.86
CA PHE A 135 8.60 -18.34 5.62
C PHE A 135 7.55 -19.42 5.32
N GLY A 136 7.57 -19.99 4.12
CA GLY A 136 6.72 -21.13 3.77
C GLY A 136 7.13 -22.42 4.47
N SER A 137 8.42 -22.70 4.63
CA SER A 137 8.91 -23.89 5.33
C SER A 137 8.78 -23.79 6.85
N GLY A 138 8.92 -22.59 7.41
CA GLY A 138 8.72 -22.30 8.83
C GLY A 138 7.27 -21.98 9.22
N TRP A 139 6.29 -22.29 8.36
CA TRP A 139 4.90 -21.87 8.54
C TRP A 139 4.33 -22.28 9.91
N PRO A 140 3.84 -21.34 10.74
CA PRO A 140 3.34 -21.63 12.08
C PRO A 140 1.99 -22.37 12.07
N GLN A 141 2.01 -23.70 11.98
CA GLN A 141 0.79 -24.48 11.77
C GLN A 141 -0.23 -24.37 12.90
N ASP A 142 0.25 -24.19 14.14
CA ASP A 142 -0.58 -24.13 15.35
C ASP A 142 -1.46 -22.87 15.42
N CYS A 143 -1.06 -21.80 14.74
CA CYS A 143 -1.68 -20.48 14.87
C CYS A 143 -2.06 -19.82 13.54
N TRP A 144 -1.37 -20.14 12.43
CA TRP A 144 -1.65 -19.60 11.10
C TRP A 144 -2.36 -20.61 10.18
N GLY A 145 -2.68 -21.80 10.71
CA GLY A 145 -3.38 -22.86 10.00
C GLY A 145 -2.44 -23.89 9.36
N ALA A 146 -3.00 -25.02 8.96
CA ALA A 146 -2.25 -26.25 8.64
C ALA A 146 -1.15 -26.10 7.56
N LYS A 147 -1.29 -25.15 6.64
CA LYS A 147 -0.28 -24.86 5.62
C LYS A 147 -0.42 -23.44 5.09
N LEU A 148 0.66 -22.94 4.48
CA LEU A 148 0.63 -21.72 3.71
C LEU A 148 -0.37 -21.83 2.55
N ASP A 149 -1.34 -20.91 2.51
CA ASP A 149 -2.22 -20.70 1.36
C ASP A 149 -1.70 -19.54 0.50
N PRO A 150 -1.23 -19.79 -0.74
CA PRO A 150 -0.77 -18.72 -1.63
C PRO A 150 -1.79 -17.60 -1.86
N SER A 151 -3.10 -17.87 -1.72
CA SER A 151 -4.15 -16.86 -1.86
C SER A 151 -4.07 -15.75 -0.81
N GLN A 152 -3.39 -16.01 0.31
CA GLN A 152 -3.18 -15.07 1.41
C GLN A 152 -1.88 -14.25 1.25
N ILE A 153 -1.07 -14.54 0.22
CA ILE A 153 0.17 -13.79 -0.07
C ILE A 153 -0.07 -12.82 -1.23
N CYS A 154 0.38 -11.59 -1.06
CA CYS A 154 0.43 -10.60 -2.11
C CYS A 154 1.87 -10.11 -2.34
N LEU A 155 2.35 -10.23 -3.58
CA LEU A 155 3.62 -9.64 -4.02
C LEU A 155 3.33 -8.30 -4.68
N MET A 156 3.97 -7.24 -4.20
CA MET A 156 3.78 -5.88 -4.69
C MET A 156 5.13 -5.27 -5.06
N SER A 157 5.17 -4.57 -6.19
CA SER A 157 6.31 -3.76 -6.62
C SER A 157 5.80 -2.58 -7.46
N PRO A 158 6.44 -1.40 -7.37
CA PRO A 158 6.10 -0.27 -8.23
C PRO A 158 6.44 -0.52 -9.71
N SER A 159 7.30 -1.51 -9.99
CA SER A 159 7.77 -1.83 -11.34
C SER A 159 7.18 -3.13 -11.86
N ARG A 160 6.53 -3.06 -13.03
CA ARG A 160 6.09 -4.28 -13.75
C ARG A 160 7.29 -5.16 -14.13
N THR A 161 8.41 -4.55 -14.53
CA THR A 161 9.64 -5.28 -14.87
C THR A 161 10.12 -6.12 -13.69
N GLN A 162 10.03 -5.58 -12.47
CA GLN A 162 10.42 -6.32 -11.28
C GLN A 162 9.47 -7.47 -10.96
N LEU A 163 8.15 -7.26 -11.10
CA LEU A 163 7.16 -8.35 -10.95
C LEU A 163 7.42 -9.48 -11.95
N ASN A 164 7.68 -9.15 -13.21
CA ASN A 164 8.00 -10.15 -14.22
C ASN A 164 9.27 -10.94 -13.84
N LYS A 165 10.28 -10.27 -13.29
CA LYS A 165 11.51 -10.95 -12.85
C LYS A 165 11.28 -11.89 -11.67
N ILE A 166 10.43 -11.49 -10.71
CA ILE A 166 10.02 -12.35 -9.60
C ILE A 166 9.26 -13.57 -10.14
N ASP A 167 8.29 -13.37 -11.04
CA ASP A 167 7.53 -14.46 -11.67
C ASP A 167 8.45 -15.43 -12.43
N GLU A 168 9.40 -14.91 -13.23
CA GLU A 168 10.41 -15.72 -13.92
C GLU A 168 11.26 -16.55 -12.93
N THR A 169 11.62 -15.96 -11.79
CA THR A 169 12.43 -16.62 -10.76
C THR A 169 11.62 -17.72 -10.06
N LEU A 170 10.35 -17.46 -9.73
CA LEU A 170 9.43 -18.45 -9.14
C LEU A 170 9.24 -19.67 -10.05
N VAL A 171 9.04 -19.44 -11.36
CA VAL A 171 8.87 -20.53 -12.35
C VAL A 171 10.14 -21.38 -12.47
N ARG A 172 11.32 -20.76 -12.47
CA ARG A 172 12.60 -21.49 -12.52
C ARG A 172 12.86 -22.33 -11.28
N ASP A 173 12.36 -21.89 -10.12
CA ASP A 173 12.50 -22.58 -8.85
C ASP A 173 11.40 -23.62 -8.57
N GLU A 174 10.55 -23.93 -9.56
CA GLU A 174 9.41 -24.87 -9.48
C GLU A 174 8.41 -24.56 -8.33
N MET A 175 8.30 -23.29 -7.91
CA MET A 175 7.38 -22.88 -6.84
C MET A 175 6.00 -22.45 -7.36
N MET A 176 4.95 -22.99 -6.73
CA MET A 176 3.56 -22.49 -6.62
C MET A 176 3.10 -21.54 -7.75
N VAL A 177 2.60 -22.11 -8.85
CA VAL A 177 1.80 -21.35 -9.83
C VAL A 177 0.39 -21.19 -9.28
N SER A 178 0.12 -20.10 -8.56
CA SER A 178 -1.26 -19.64 -8.34
C SER A 178 -1.33 -18.12 -8.33
N LYS A 179 -1.70 -17.58 -9.51
CA LYS A 179 -2.16 -16.22 -9.82
C LYS A 179 -1.84 -15.13 -8.79
N VAL A 180 -0.70 -14.47 -8.96
CA VAL A 180 -0.44 -13.13 -8.40
C VAL A 180 -1.44 -12.16 -9.04
N LEU A 181 -2.46 -11.73 -8.28
CA LEU A 181 -3.41 -10.72 -8.72
C LEU A 181 -2.68 -9.38 -8.86
N GLN A 182 -2.42 -9.00 -10.10
CA GLN A 182 -1.80 -7.73 -10.44
C GLN A 182 -2.76 -6.57 -10.18
N LYS A 183 -2.51 -5.76 -9.16
CA LYS A 183 -2.91 -4.35 -9.18
C LYS A 183 -1.65 -3.51 -9.34
N VAL A 184 -1.32 -3.19 -10.59
CA VAL A 184 -0.31 -2.17 -10.88
C VAL A 184 -1.01 -0.82 -10.84
N GLU A 185 -0.80 -0.09 -9.76
CA GLU A 185 -0.93 1.35 -9.79
C GLU A 185 0.42 1.89 -10.28
N ARG A 186 0.41 2.50 -11.48
CA ARG A 186 1.59 3.17 -12.03
C ARG A 186 1.94 4.32 -11.08
N CYS A 187 3.04 4.21 -10.34
CA CYS A 187 3.75 5.39 -9.89
C CYS A 187 4.46 6.00 -11.12
N PRO A 188 4.18 7.25 -11.51
CA PRO A 188 4.97 7.94 -12.51
C PRO A 188 6.43 7.97 -12.04
N SER A 189 7.34 7.58 -12.92
CA SER A 189 8.78 7.75 -12.70
C SER A 189 9.06 9.24 -12.48
N TYR A 190 9.62 9.58 -11.33
CA TYR A 190 10.17 10.90 -11.07
C TYR A 190 11.53 10.97 -11.76
N ASN A 191 11.65 11.84 -12.76
CA ASN A 191 12.96 12.42 -13.07
C ASN A 191 13.23 13.46 -11.99
N VAL A 192 14.18 13.16 -11.10
CA VAL A 192 14.80 14.16 -10.22
C VAL A 192 15.65 15.10 -11.07
#